data_AF-A0A2M7IKR2-F1
#
_entry.id   AF-A0A2M7IKR2-F1
#
_cell.length_a   1.000
_cell.length_b   1.000
_cell.length_c   1.000
_cell.angle_alpha   90.00
_cell.angle_beta   90.00
_cell.angle_gamma   90.00
#
_symmetry.space_group_name_H-M   'P 1'
#
loop_
_entity.id
_entity.type
_entity.pdbx_description
1 polymer ?
#
loop_
_entity_poly.entity_id
_entity_poly.type
_entity_poly.pdbx_seq_one_letter_code
_entity_poly.pdbx_strand_id
1 'polypeptide(L)'
;EIERTSGVGYDFFVPGSDSFIGNGFVNHNTIFLNSLILSLLYRNGPATLRLILVDPKRVEFTVYQGLPHLLCPVIFDPQRTINTLKWLVSEMERRFNTLSEEKFRDINGYNEAALRSGEEPMPYIVLIVDELADLMAARGREMEAGIVRLAQMARAVGIHLVLATQRPSVEVITGLIKANVTSRVTFQVASQVDSRTVLDMAGAEKLLGLGDLLFISAEYVKPRRIQGAFASDKEVKKVVDYIKSEALKTSEAEAKTEEGVLENHLAEDLEKSLEGEEAGLESFYGAGEDPLYEEAKRVVIEARKASASLLQRRLRLGYARAARLIDMLEERGVVGPGEGAKPREILMKSEGEGSSVDDDWAKV
;
A
#
# COMPACT_ATOMS: atom_id res chain seq x y z
N GLU A 1 24.18 29.28 -5.46
CA GLU A 1 22.77 29.41 -5.93
C GLU A 1 22.55 28.41 -7.04
N ILE A 2 21.60 27.48 -6.87
CA ILE A 2 21.20 26.59 -7.96
C ILE A 2 20.17 27.37 -8.78
N GLU A 3 20.53 27.76 -10.00
CA GLU A 3 19.63 28.44 -10.93
C GLU A 3 18.41 27.56 -11.19
N ARG A 4 17.23 28.06 -10.81
CA ARG A 4 15.95 27.43 -11.13
C ARG A 4 15.74 27.50 -12.64
N THR A 5 15.85 26.37 -13.33
CA THR A 5 15.51 26.25 -14.75
C THR A 5 14.04 26.57 -14.97
N SER A 6 13.76 27.60 -15.77
CA SER A 6 12.45 28.16 -16.09
C SER A 6 11.66 27.35 -17.14
N GLY A 7 11.74 26.03 -17.10
CA GLY A 7 10.90 25.16 -17.92
C GLY A 7 9.51 25.04 -17.31
N VAL A 8 8.46 25.06 -18.13
CA VAL A 8 7.15 24.56 -17.71
C VAL A 8 7.28 23.03 -17.61
N GLY A 9 7.93 22.56 -16.55
CA GLY A 9 8.06 21.16 -16.22
C GLY A 9 6.73 20.64 -15.69
N TYR A 10 6.38 19.41 -16.05
CA TYR A 10 5.39 18.65 -15.28
C TYR A 10 6.07 18.26 -13.98
N ASP A 11 5.92 19.10 -12.96
CA ASP A 11 6.29 18.73 -11.61
C ASP A 11 5.39 17.57 -11.18
N PHE A 12 6.00 16.44 -10.81
CA PHE A 12 5.30 15.41 -10.04
C PHE A 12 4.96 16.02 -8.68
N PHE A 13 3.82 16.70 -8.65
CA PHE A 13 3.17 17.13 -7.42
C PHE A 13 2.52 15.88 -6.85
N VAL A 14 2.91 15.47 -5.65
CA VAL A 14 2.20 14.42 -4.91
C VAL A 14 1.19 15.09 -3.98
N PRO A 15 0.04 15.53 -4.50
CA PRO A 15 -1.17 15.46 -3.70
C PRO A 15 -2.11 14.45 -4.34
N GLY A 16 -2.29 13.35 -3.64
CA GLY A 16 -3.39 12.42 -3.87
C GLY A 16 -3.40 11.73 -5.23
N SER A 17 -2.45 10.86 -5.56
CA SER A 17 -2.77 9.80 -6.55
C SER A 17 -1.86 8.60 -6.42
N ASP A 18 -2.45 7.42 -6.63
CA ASP A 18 -1.75 6.20 -6.94
C ASP A 18 -1.22 6.29 -8.37
N SER A 19 0.08 6.04 -8.55
CA SER A 19 0.75 6.20 -9.83
C SER A 19 1.37 4.88 -10.30
N PHE A 20 0.89 4.37 -11.43
CA PHE A 20 1.50 3.24 -12.13
C PHE A 20 2.53 3.79 -13.11
N ILE A 21 3.73 3.22 -13.13
CA ILE A 21 4.75 3.50 -14.15
C ILE A 21 4.97 2.23 -14.95
N GLY A 22 4.14 2.01 -15.97
CA GLY A 22 4.34 0.90 -16.90
C GLY A 22 5.55 1.18 -17.78
N ASN A 23 6.46 0.23 -17.93
CA ASN A 23 7.64 0.47 -18.75
C ASN A 23 7.40 0.20 -20.23
N GLY A 24 8.27 0.86 -20.99
CA GLY A 24 8.76 0.45 -22.29
C GLY A 24 10.28 0.23 -22.22
N PHE A 25 10.80 -0.83 -22.85
CA PHE A 25 12.19 -1.26 -22.96
C PHE A 25 13.22 -0.81 -21.87
N VAL A 26 13.51 -1.77 -20.98
CA VAL A 26 14.77 -2.15 -20.26
C VAL A 26 15.72 -1.10 -19.64
N ASN A 27 15.74 0.18 -20.02
CA ASN A 27 16.59 1.20 -19.36
C ASN A 27 15.85 2.51 -19.04
N HIS A 28 14.67 2.74 -19.61
CA HIS A 28 13.98 4.03 -19.50
C HIS A 28 13.17 4.17 -18.21
N ASN A 29 12.60 3.07 -17.69
CA ASN A 29 11.95 3.08 -16.38
C ASN A 29 12.92 3.53 -15.31
N THR A 30 14.08 2.89 -15.26
CA THR A 30 15.07 3.09 -14.21
C THR A 30 15.47 4.55 -14.13
N ILE A 31 15.82 5.15 -15.29
CA ILE A 31 16.18 6.57 -15.36
C ILE A 31 15.02 7.45 -14.89
N PHE A 32 13.79 7.11 -15.26
CA PHE A 32 12.61 7.86 -14.84
C PHE A 32 12.32 7.71 -13.35
N LEU A 33 12.44 6.51 -12.78
CA LEU A 33 12.32 6.25 -11.35
C LEU A 33 13.38 7.03 -10.58
N ASN A 34 14.62 7.05 -11.06
CA ASN A 34 15.68 7.87 -10.49
C ASN A 34 15.34 9.36 -10.55
N SER A 35 14.90 9.87 -11.70
CA SER A 35 14.45 11.26 -11.86
C SER A 35 13.27 11.60 -10.93
N LEU A 36 12.32 10.67 -10.75
CA LEU A 36 11.20 10.81 -9.83
C LEU A 36 11.67 10.87 -8.37
N ILE A 37 12.49 9.91 -7.94
CA ILE A 37 13.05 9.87 -6.59
C ILE A 37 13.86 11.13 -6.31
N LEU A 38 14.73 11.54 -7.23
CA LEU A 38 15.48 12.79 -7.10
C LEU A 38 14.54 13.99 -6.97
N SER A 39 13.52 14.11 -7.83
CA SER A 39 12.54 15.19 -7.74
C SER A 39 11.84 15.24 -6.37
N LEU A 40 11.58 14.09 -5.75
CA LEU A 40 11.02 14.00 -4.41
C LEU A 40 12.03 14.45 -3.34
N LEU A 41 13.27 13.96 -3.41
CA LEU A 41 14.34 14.29 -2.45
C LEU A 41 14.75 15.76 -2.49
N TYR A 42 14.70 16.41 -3.65
CA TYR A 42 15.01 17.84 -3.79
C TYR A 42 13.98 18.76 -3.12
N ARG A 43 12.77 18.25 -2.85
CA ARG A 43 11.64 19.05 -2.33
C ARG A 43 11.26 18.69 -0.90
N ASN A 44 11.68 17.53 -0.40
CA ASN A 44 11.18 16.97 0.84
C ASN A 44 12.30 16.47 1.75
N GLY A 45 12.23 16.83 3.02
CA GLY A 45 13.07 16.25 4.07
C GLY A 45 12.52 14.91 4.56
N PRO A 46 13.29 14.16 5.36
CA PRO A 46 12.86 12.87 5.92
C PRO A 46 11.66 12.99 6.88
N ALA A 47 11.46 14.17 7.48
CA ALA A 47 10.30 14.44 8.34
C ALA A 47 8.98 14.57 7.57
N THR A 48 9.02 14.98 6.29
CA THR A 48 7.81 15.17 5.46
C THR A 48 7.60 14.05 4.45
N LEU A 49 8.67 13.32 4.09
CA LEU A 49 8.61 12.24 3.12
C LEU A 49 9.42 11.03 3.59
N ARG A 50 8.76 9.88 3.55
CA ARG A 50 9.33 8.56 3.82
C ARG A 50 9.21 7.67 2.59
N LEU A 51 10.25 6.88 2.32
CA LEU A 51 10.37 6.03 1.15
C LEU A 51 10.49 4.56 1.56
N ILE A 52 9.86 3.69 0.78
CA ILE A 52 10.11 2.26 0.79
C ILE A 52 10.45 1.84 -0.63
N LEU A 53 11.61 1.21 -0.81
CA LEU A 53 12.12 0.85 -2.13
C LEU A 53 12.23 -0.67 -2.25
N VAL A 54 11.67 -1.22 -3.33
CA VAL A 54 11.68 -2.65 -3.64
C VAL A 54 12.39 -2.88 -4.98
N ASP A 55 13.48 -3.63 -4.93
CA ASP A 55 14.36 -3.92 -6.07
C ASP A 55 14.70 -5.42 -6.11
N PRO A 56 13.82 -6.26 -6.68
CA PRO A 56 14.04 -7.71 -6.74
C PRO A 56 15.35 -8.12 -7.45
N LYS A 57 15.89 -7.25 -8.30
CA LYS A 57 17.08 -7.50 -9.11
C LYS A 57 18.38 -6.99 -8.48
N ARG A 58 18.30 -6.14 -7.45
CA ARG A 58 19.44 -5.52 -6.75
C ARG A 58 20.33 -4.66 -7.64
N VAL A 59 19.74 -4.01 -8.64
CA VAL A 59 20.50 -3.20 -9.61
C VAL A 59 20.23 -1.71 -9.37
N GLU A 60 18.97 -1.32 -9.26
CA GLU A 60 18.55 0.06 -9.46
C GLU A 60 18.55 0.88 -8.17
N PHE A 61 18.04 0.31 -7.07
CA PHE A 61 17.82 1.09 -5.85
C PHE A 61 18.94 0.96 -4.81
N THR A 62 19.94 0.12 -5.06
CA THR A 62 21.08 -0.08 -4.15
C THR A 62 21.84 1.22 -3.85
N VAL A 63 21.89 2.17 -4.80
CA VAL A 63 22.52 3.48 -4.60
C VAL A 63 21.86 4.29 -3.47
N TYR A 64 20.55 4.13 -3.26
CA TYR A 64 19.76 4.85 -2.26
C TYR A 64 19.89 4.29 -0.85
N GLN A 65 20.52 3.13 -0.67
CA GLN A 65 20.68 2.47 0.62
C GLN A 65 21.27 3.42 1.67
N GLY A 66 20.64 3.54 2.84
CA GLY A 66 21.10 4.41 3.92
C GLY A 66 20.71 5.88 3.78
N LEU A 67 19.81 6.24 2.86
CA LEU A 67 19.16 7.55 2.91
C LEU A 67 18.28 7.66 4.19
N PRO A 68 18.25 8.82 4.86
CA PRO A 68 17.41 9.05 6.03
C PRO A 68 15.92 8.99 5.72
N HIS A 69 15.52 9.16 4.45
CA HIS A 69 14.14 9.03 4.01
C HIS A 69 13.64 7.59 4.01
N LEU A 70 14.52 6.58 3.98
CA LEU A 70 14.11 5.18 3.94
C LEU A 70 13.52 4.74 5.28
N LEU A 71 12.36 4.07 5.25
CA LEU A 71 11.78 3.44 6.45
C LEU A 71 12.41 2.08 6.77
N CYS A 72 12.97 1.43 5.77
CA CYS A 72 13.70 0.18 5.93
C CYS A 72 14.78 0.07 4.84
N PRO A 73 15.77 -0.83 4.99
CA PRO A 73 16.70 -1.17 3.91
C PRO A 73 15.96 -1.55 2.63
N VAL A 74 16.62 -1.34 1.47
CA VAL A 74 16.03 -1.71 0.17
C VAL A 74 15.64 -3.19 0.18
N ILE A 75 14.39 -3.45 -0.17
CA ILE A 75 13.80 -4.79 -0.10
C ILE A 75 14.10 -5.53 -1.40
N PHE A 76 14.60 -6.76 -1.26
CA PHE A 76 14.98 -7.58 -2.41
C PHE A 76 14.12 -8.83 -2.58
N ASP A 77 13.45 -9.29 -1.52
CA ASP A 77 12.68 -10.53 -1.56
C ASP A 77 11.17 -10.30 -1.61
N PRO A 78 10.42 -11.19 -2.29
CA PRO A 78 8.96 -11.06 -2.39
C PRO A 78 8.23 -11.15 -1.05
N GLN A 79 8.73 -11.93 -0.09
CA GLN A 79 8.05 -12.14 1.19
C GLN A 79 8.08 -10.88 2.06
N ARG A 80 9.25 -10.23 2.18
CA ARG A 80 9.37 -8.93 2.84
C ARG A 80 8.52 -7.88 2.15
N THR A 81 8.43 -7.89 0.82
CA THR A 81 7.55 -6.97 0.09
C THR A 81 6.07 -7.15 0.48
N ILE A 82 5.62 -8.40 0.63
CA ILE A 82 4.25 -8.69 1.12
C ILE A 82 4.07 -8.16 2.55
N ASN A 83 5.03 -8.40 3.43
CA ASN A 83 4.96 -7.93 4.81
C ASN A 83 4.92 -6.40 4.87
N THR A 84 5.69 -5.72 4.02
CA THR A 84 5.60 -4.26 3.83
C THR A 84 4.23 -3.80 3.37
N LEU A 85 3.62 -4.47 2.37
CA LEU A 85 2.28 -4.11 1.91
C LEU A 85 1.25 -4.27 3.03
N LYS A 86 1.35 -5.32 3.85
CA LYS A 86 0.47 -5.51 5.02
C LYS A 86 0.66 -4.40 6.04
N TRP A 87 1.91 -4.07 6.37
CA TRP A 87 2.22 -2.99 7.29
C TRP A 87 1.68 -1.65 6.78
N LEU A 88 1.82 -1.37 5.47
CA LEU A 88 1.24 -0.17 4.86
C LEU A 88 -0.28 -0.13 4.96
N VAL A 89 -0.97 -1.27 4.85
CA VAL A 89 -2.42 -1.35 5.06
C VAL A 89 -2.78 -1.06 6.52
N SER A 90 -2.03 -1.60 7.49
CA SER A 90 -2.24 -1.29 8.91
C SER A 90 -1.95 0.18 9.24
N GLU A 91 -0.87 0.74 8.69
CA GLU A 91 -0.54 2.16 8.84
C GLU A 91 -1.59 3.05 8.17
N MET A 92 -2.12 2.65 7.01
CA MET A 92 -3.25 3.33 6.37
C MET A 92 -4.46 3.39 7.30
N GLU A 93 -4.84 2.26 7.93
CA GLU A 93 -5.96 2.19 8.87
C GLU A 93 -5.72 3.03 10.13
N ARG A 94 -4.50 2.98 10.70
CA ARG A 94 -4.10 3.85 11.82
C ARG A 94 -4.25 5.33 11.46
N ARG A 95 -3.73 5.76 10.31
CA ARG A 95 -3.83 7.15 9.86
C ARG A 95 -5.27 7.58 9.63
N PHE A 96 -6.11 6.70 9.10
CA PHE A 96 -7.55 6.98 8.96
C PHE A 96 -8.20 7.25 10.32
N ASN A 97 -7.90 6.45 11.35
CA ASN A 97 -8.42 6.67 12.69
C ASN A 97 -7.95 8.01 13.26
N THR A 98 -6.65 8.32 13.15
CA THR A 98 -6.08 9.61 13.59
C THR A 98 -6.74 10.79 12.89
N LEU A 99 -6.87 10.76 11.55
CA LEU A 99 -7.53 11.83 10.81
C LEU A 99 -9.00 11.98 11.23
N SER A 100 -9.71 10.88 11.49
CA SER A 100 -11.11 10.93 11.91
C SER A 100 -11.29 11.48 13.33
N GLU A 101 -10.41 11.10 14.26
CA GLU A 101 -10.41 11.59 15.64
C GLU A 101 -10.17 13.10 15.67
N GLU A 102 -9.20 13.56 14.88
CA GLU A 102 -8.82 14.97 14.74
C GLU A 102 -9.71 15.74 13.75
N LYS A 103 -10.72 15.09 13.16
CA LYS A 103 -11.73 15.65 12.23
C LYS A 103 -11.17 16.26 10.95
N PHE A 104 -10.06 15.72 10.44
CA PHE A 104 -9.50 16.07 9.13
C PHE A 104 -9.99 15.11 8.05
N ARG A 105 -10.17 15.64 6.82
CA ARG A 105 -10.58 14.84 5.66
C ARG A 105 -9.41 14.13 4.98
N ASP A 106 -8.24 14.76 5.03
CA ASP A 106 -7.03 14.29 4.39
C ASP A 106 -5.79 14.75 5.17
N ILE A 107 -4.66 14.13 4.83
CA ILE A 107 -3.35 14.44 5.40
C ILE A 107 -2.90 15.89 5.14
N ASN A 108 -3.35 16.53 4.05
CA ASN A 108 -2.96 17.91 3.75
C ASN A 108 -3.52 18.85 4.82
N GLY A 109 -4.82 18.74 5.10
CA GLY A 109 -5.47 19.54 6.13
C GLY A 109 -4.88 19.29 7.51
N TYR A 110 -4.57 18.02 7.84
CA TYR A 110 -3.93 17.66 9.10
C TYR A 110 -2.54 18.28 9.24
N ASN A 111 -1.69 18.15 8.20
CA ASN A 111 -0.33 18.68 8.23
C ASN A 111 -0.30 20.22 8.26
N GLU A 112 -1.22 20.90 7.56
CA GLU A 112 -1.34 22.35 7.66
C GLU A 112 -1.67 22.82 9.07
N ALA A 113 -2.51 22.07 9.80
CA ALA A 113 -2.84 22.38 11.18
C ALA A 113 -1.66 22.08 12.13
N ALA A 114 -1.01 20.94 11.99
CA ALA A 114 0.18 20.56 12.77
C ALA A 114 1.28 21.63 12.67
N LEU A 115 1.59 22.07 11.44
CA LEU A 115 2.59 23.12 11.20
C LEU A 115 2.21 24.47 11.82
N ARG A 116 0.93 24.82 11.88
CA ARG A 116 0.46 26.06 12.55
C ARG A 116 0.57 25.98 14.07
N SER A 117 0.40 24.79 14.62
CA SER A 117 0.51 24.52 16.07
C SER A 117 1.96 24.27 16.52
N GLY A 118 2.90 24.17 15.58
CA GLY A 118 4.30 23.85 15.87
C GLY A 118 4.54 22.37 16.16
N GLU A 119 3.61 21.50 15.78
CA GLU A 119 3.73 20.05 15.87
C GLU A 119 4.39 19.47 14.61
N GLU A 120 4.95 18.27 14.72
CA GLU A 120 5.51 17.58 13.56
C GLU A 120 4.42 17.07 12.61
N PRO A 121 4.51 17.35 11.30
CA PRO A 121 3.55 16.85 10.34
C PRO A 121 3.68 15.34 10.16
N MET A 122 2.56 14.69 9.80
CA MET A 122 2.56 13.30 9.38
C MET A 122 3.27 13.17 8.01
N PRO A 123 4.30 12.33 7.88
CA PRO A 123 5.03 12.19 6.62
C PRO A 123 4.20 11.46 5.57
N TYR A 124 4.35 11.85 4.30
CA TYR A 124 3.90 11.03 3.18
C TYR A 124 4.78 9.79 3.08
N ILE A 125 4.17 8.65 2.73
CA ILE A 125 4.92 7.41 2.47
C ILE A 125 4.78 7.06 0.99
N VAL A 126 5.89 6.83 0.31
CA VAL A 126 5.90 6.37 -1.09
C VAL A 126 6.57 5.01 -1.17
N LEU A 127 5.81 3.99 -1.58
CA LEU A 127 6.32 2.68 -1.93
C LEU A 127 6.66 2.65 -3.42
N ILE A 128 7.92 2.37 -3.75
CA ILE A 128 8.40 2.28 -5.13
C ILE A 128 8.89 0.86 -5.40
N VAL A 129 8.32 0.23 -6.42
CA VAL A 129 8.65 -1.13 -6.86
C VAL A 129 9.21 -1.08 -8.27
N ASP A 130 10.46 -1.45 -8.49
CA ASP A 130 11.11 -1.40 -9.82
C ASP A 130 10.57 -2.44 -10.82
N GLU A 131 10.43 -3.70 -10.38
CA GLU A 131 9.98 -4.79 -11.24
C GLU A 131 8.88 -5.62 -10.56
N LEU A 132 7.64 -5.14 -10.70
CA LEU A 132 6.45 -5.80 -10.18
C LEU A 132 6.28 -7.22 -10.73
N ALA A 133 6.71 -7.48 -11.96
CA ALA A 133 6.54 -8.78 -12.58
C ALA A 133 7.27 -9.93 -11.85
N ASP A 134 8.45 -9.67 -11.27
CA ASP A 134 9.18 -10.66 -10.48
C ASP A 134 8.43 -11.01 -9.20
N LEU A 135 7.82 -10.00 -8.58
CA LEU A 135 7.00 -10.17 -7.39
C LEU A 135 5.69 -10.90 -7.68
N MET A 136 5.05 -10.57 -8.79
CA MET A 136 3.81 -11.22 -9.23
C MET A 136 4.02 -12.69 -9.60
N ALA A 137 5.16 -13.03 -10.21
CA ALA A 137 5.52 -14.41 -10.53
C ALA A 137 5.70 -15.28 -9.28
N ALA A 138 6.23 -14.70 -8.20
CA ALA A 138 6.42 -15.42 -6.94
C ALA A 138 5.13 -15.52 -6.12
N ARG A 139 4.41 -14.40 -5.93
CA ARG A 139 3.27 -14.30 -4.99
C ARG A 139 2.17 -13.35 -5.47
N GLY A 140 1.76 -13.47 -6.74
CA GLY A 140 0.87 -12.52 -7.40
C GLY A 140 -0.47 -12.25 -6.71
N ARG A 141 -1.11 -13.26 -6.10
CA ARG A 141 -2.41 -13.06 -5.41
C ARG A 141 -2.32 -12.11 -4.21
N GLU A 142 -1.29 -12.28 -3.39
CA GLU A 142 -1.08 -11.45 -2.20
C GLU A 142 -0.60 -10.05 -2.57
N MET A 143 0.30 -9.97 -3.56
CA MET A 143 0.78 -8.70 -4.12
C MET A 143 -0.38 -7.87 -4.70
N GLU A 144 -1.22 -8.48 -5.54
CA GLU A 144 -2.41 -7.83 -6.12
C GLU A 144 -3.39 -7.36 -5.03
N ALA A 145 -3.67 -8.19 -4.03
CA ALA A 145 -4.56 -7.82 -2.94
C ALA A 145 -4.06 -6.59 -2.16
N GLY A 146 -2.77 -6.55 -1.80
CA GLY A 146 -2.17 -5.41 -1.12
C GLY A 146 -2.15 -4.13 -1.97
N ILE A 147 -1.78 -4.25 -3.25
CA ILE A 147 -1.78 -3.12 -4.19
C ILE A 147 -3.19 -2.54 -4.35
N VAL A 148 -4.19 -3.40 -4.59
CA VAL A 148 -5.58 -2.97 -4.80
C VAL A 148 -6.13 -2.30 -3.54
N ARG A 149 -5.90 -2.87 -2.36
CA ARG A 149 -6.37 -2.32 -1.08
C ARG A 149 -5.81 -0.92 -0.84
N LEU A 150 -4.51 -0.74 -1.03
CA LEU A 150 -3.86 0.56 -0.88
C LEU A 150 -4.35 1.55 -1.95
N ALA A 151 -4.34 1.17 -3.22
CA ALA A 151 -4.77 2.06 -4.31
C ALA A 151 -6.24 2.52 -4.22
N GLN A 152 -7.08 1.85 -3.43
CA GLN A 152 -8.47 2.26 -3.21
C GLN A 152 -8.62 3.36 -2.16
N MET A 153 -7.77 3.36 -1.13
CA MET A 153 -8.05 4.09 0.12
C MET A 153 -6.88 4.95 0.61
N ALA A 154 -5.65 4.65 0.18
CA ALA A 154 -4.43 5.27 0.69
C ALA A 154 -4.27 6.76 0.37
N ARG A 155 -4.93 7.25 -0.70
CA ARG A 155 -4.82 8.63 -1.21
C ARG A 155 -5.01 9.69 -0.13
N ALA A 156 -6.04 9.55 0.71
CA ALA A 156 -6.40 10.56 1.71
C ALA A 156 -5.42 10.59 2.89
N VAL A 157 -4.77 9.47 3.19
CA VAL A 157 -3.84 9.31 4.33
C VAL A 157 -2.37 9.50 3.93
N GLY A 158 -2.10 9.91 2.69
CA GLY A 158 -0.76 10.24 2.21
C GLY A 158 0.16 9.04 2.00
N ILE A 159 -0.40 7.87 1.70
CA ILE A 159 0.36 6.69 1.26
C ILE A 159 0.19 6.56 -0.25
N HIS A 160 1.31 6.41 -0.97
CA HIS A 160 1.34 6.42 -2.43
C HIS A 160 2.11 5.22 -2.97
N LEU A 161 1.60 4.65 -4.05
CA LEU A 161 2.25 3.56 -4.78
C LEU A 161 2.86 4.04 -6.09
N VAL A 162 4.07 3.54 -6.37
CA VAL A 162 4.78 3.67 -7.62
C VAL A 162 5.18 2.27 -8.09
N LEU A 163 4.47 1.76 -9.08
CA LEU A 163 4.65 0.38 -9.55
C LEU A 163 5.26 0.38 -10.95
N ALA A 164 6.47 -0.16 -11.05
CA ALA A 164 7.20 -0.30 -12.30
C ALA A 164 7.28 -1.77 -12.74
N THR A 165 7.29 -1.99 -14.07
CA THR A 165 7.46 -3.33 -14.66
C THR A 165 7.97 -3.23 -16.08
N GLN A 166 8.93 -4.09 -16.44
CA GLN A 166 9.42 -4.21 -17.82
C GLN A 166 8.59 -5.22 -18.65
N ARG A 167 7.70 -5.97 -18.00
CA ARG A 167 6.84 -6.98 -18.61
C ARG A 167 5.38 -6.50 -18.62
N PRO A 168 4.94 -5.80 -19.69
CA PRO A 168 3.57 -5.31 -19.82
C PRO A 168 2.61 -6.43 -20.26
N SER A 169 2.47 -7.47 -19.44
CA SER A 169 1.53 -8.58 -19.65
C SER A 169 0.29 -8.43 -18.78
N VAL A 170 -0.82 -9.05 -19.20
CA VAL A 170 -2.10 -9.03 -18.46
C VAL A 170 -1.99 -9.75 -17.11
N GLU A 171 -1.05 -10.68 -16.98
CA GLU A 171 -0.77 -11.40 -15.72
C GLU A 171 -0.08 -10.50 -14.68
N VAL A 172 0.70 -9.52 -15.13
CA VAL A 172 1.37 -8.55 -14.25
C VAL A 172 0.49 -7.32 -14.01
N ILE A 173 -0.12 -6.80 -15.09
CA ILE A 173 -0.96 -5.61 -15.08
C ILE A 173 -2.41 -6.07 -15.22
N THR A 174 -2.92 -6.64 -14.15
CA THR A 174 -4.25 -7.24 -14.11
C THR A 174 -5.34 -6.18 -14.22
N GLY A 175 -6.56 -6.62 -14.54
CA GLY A 175 -7.73 -5.72 -14.58
C GLY A 175 -8.00 -5.03 -13.24
N LEU A 176 -7.76 -5.73 -12.12
CA LEU A 176 -7.95 -5.16 -10.78
C LEU A 176 -6.93 -4.06 -10.47
N ILE A 177 -5.65 -4.27 -10.82
CA ILE A 177 -4.63 -3.23 -10.65
C ILE A 177 -4.99 -2.02 -11.52
N LYS A 178 -5.35 -2.22 -12.80
CA LYS A 178 -5.73 -1.11 -13.69
C LYS A 178 -6.94 -0.34 -13.21
N ALA A 179 -7.94 -1.01 -12.63
CA ALA A 179 -9.14 -0.37 -12.14
C ALA A 179 -8.88 0.62 -10.99
N ASN A 180 -7.82 0.39 -10.19
CA ASN A 180 -7.53 1.21 -9.02
C ASN A 180 -6.33 2.15 -9.24
N VAL A 181 -5.38 1.81 -10.11
CA VAL A 181 -4.26 2.69 -10.45
C VAL A 181 -4.54 3.44 -11.75
N THR A 182 -4.98 4.68 -11.59
CA THR A 182 -5.55 5.52 -12.66
C THR A 182 -4.52 6.36 -13.41
N SER A 183 -3.40 6.69 -12.78
CA SER A 183 -2.30 7.41 -13.43
C SER A 183 -1.31 6.41 -14.01
N ARG A 184 -0.99 6.54 -15.31
CA ARG A 184 -0.08 5.62 -16.01
C ARG A 184 0.93 6.38 -16.85
N VAL A 185 2.20 6.09 -16.61
CA VAL A 185 3.30 6.45 -17.49
C VAL A 185 3.63 5.23 -18.35
N THR A 186 3.91 5.42 -19.65
CA THR A 186 4.31 4.34 -20.55
C THR A 186 5.37 4.82 -21.52
N PHE A 187 6.56 4.20 -21.47
CA PHE A 187 7.64 4.40 -22.44
C PHE A 187 7.42 3.54 -23.69
N GLN A 188 8.38 3.58 -24.62
CA GLN A 188 8.32 2.79 -25.86
C GLN A 188 8.20 1.28 -25.61
N VAL A 189 7.08 0.70 -26.02
CA VAL A 189 6.83 -0.75 -25.93
C VAL A 189 7.05 -1.45 -27.28
N ALA A 190 7.21 -2.77 -27.25
CA ALA A 190 7.51 -3.56 -28.45
C ALA A 190 6.33 -3.66 -29.42
N SER A 191 5.10 -3.71 -28.89
CA SER A 191 3.92 -3.97 -29.71
C SER A 191 2.71 -3.14 -29.31
N GLN A 192 1.77 -3.04 -30.24
CA GLN A 192 0.46 -2.42 -29.98
C GLN A 192 -0.34 -3.19 -28.90
N VAL A 193 -0.09 -4.50 -28.74
CA VAL A 193 -0.72 -5.32 -27.71
C VAL A 193 -0.23 -4.85 -26.34
N ASP A 194 1.08 -4.69 -26.17
CA ASP A 194 1.70 -4.19 -24.93
C ASP A 194 1.20 -2.78 -24.59
N SER A 195 1.08 -1.90 -25.59
CA SER A 195 0.52 -0.56 -25.41
C SER A 195 -0.89 -0.63 -24.84
N ARG A 196 -1.74 -1.51 -25.39
CA ARG A 196 -3.11 -1.72 -24.89
C ARG A 196 -3.14 -2.36 -23.51
N THR A 197 -2.19 -3.23 -23.17
CA THR A 197 -2.13 -3.82 -21.83
C THR A 197 -2.01 -2.73 -20.77
N VAL A 198 -1.16 -1.72 -20.99
CA VAL A 198 -0.89 -0.63 -20.03
C VAL A 198 -1.89 0.53 -20.14
N LEU A 199 -2.07 1.07 -21.36
CA LEU A 199 -2.81 2.32 -21.58
C LEU A 199 -4.27 2.12 -22.00
N ASP A 200 -4.71 0.87 -22.20
CA ASP A 200 -6.00 0.53 -22.82
C ASP A 200 -6.16 1.09 -24.25
N MET A 201 -5.06 1.59 -24.85
CA MET A 201 -5.01 2.14 -26.20
C MET A 201 -3.67 1.90 -26.88
N ALA A 202 -3.64 2.04 -28.19
CA ALA A 202 -2.43 2.04 -28.99
C ALA A 202 -1.72 3.40 -28.94
N GLY A 203 -0.41 3.42 -29.15
CA GLY A 203 0.38 4.65 -29.29
C GLY A 203 1.78 4.53 -28.69
N ALA A 204 1.95 3.75 -27.62
CA ALA A 204 3.26 3.61 -26.98
C ALA A 204 4.26 2.84 -27.85
N GLU A 205 3.80 1.99 -28.77
CA GLU A 205 4.66 1.29 -29.73
C GLU A 205 5.30 2.23 -30.77
N LYS A 206 4.81 3.48 -30.86
CA LYS A 206 5.30 4.50 -31.79
C LYS A 206 6.22 5.54 -31.14
N LEU A 207 6.47 5.41 -29.84
CA LEU A 207 7.41 6.29 -29.14
C LEU A 207 8.85 6.06 -29.65
N LEU A 208 9.70 7.06 -29.45
CA LEU A 208 11.06 7.09 -29.98
C LEU A 208 12.10 6.43 -29.05
N GLY A 209 11.69 6.06 -27.84
CA GLY A 209 12.60 5.64 -26.77
C GLY A 209 13.31 6.83 -26.13
N LEU A 210 14.41 6.59 -25.41
CA LEU A 210 15.29 7.62 -24.82
C LEU A 210 14.54 8.66 -23.98
N GLY A 211 13.58 8.21 -23.17
CA GLY A 211 12.79 9.07 -22.27
C GLY A 211 11.48 9.59 -22.88
N ASP A 212 11.20 9.35 -24.16
CA ASP A 212 9.90 9.66 -24.77
C ASP A 212 8.81 8.77 -24.18
N LEU A 213 7.76 9.38 -23.62
CA LEU A 213 6.72 8.69 -22.87
C LEU A 213 5.32 9.22 -23.17
N LEU A 214 4.31 8.38 -22.92
CA LEU A 214 2.92 8.77 -22.80
C LEU A 214 2.50 8.77 -21.33
N PHE A 215 1.84 9.84 -20.91
CA PHE A 215 1.25 9.98 -19.59
C PHE A 215 -0.26 10.12 -19.68
N ILE A 216 -0.99 9.31 -18.92
CA ILE A 216 -2.44 9.41 -18.76
C ILE A 216 -2.77 9.45 -17.27
N SER A 217 -3.82 10.18 -16.90
CA SER A 217 -4.35 10.20 -15.54
C SER A 217 -5.86 10.42 -15.59
N ALA A 218 -6.54 10.33 -14.45
CA ALA A 218 -7.95 10.64 -14.34
C ALA A 218 -8.29 12.08 -14.79
N GLU A 219 -7.33 13.00 -14.79
CA GLU A 219 -7.50 14.39 -15.23
C GLU A 219 -7.41 14.54 -16.75
N TYR A 220 -6.70 13.63 -17.44
CA TYR A 220 -6.44 13.72 -18.87
C TYR A 220 -7.10 12.56 -19.61
N VAL A 221 -8.21 12.83 -20.31
CA VAL A 221 -8.93 11.83 -21.13
C VAL A 221 -8.07 11.28 -22.28
N LYS A 222 -7.10 12.07 -22.77
CA LYS A 222 -6.17 11.66 -23.83
C LYS A 222 -4.74 11.62 -23.26
N PRO A 223 -3.92 10.63 -23.67
CA PRO A 223 -2.55 10.55 -23.22
C PRO A 223 -1.76 11.77 -23.73
N ARG A 224 -0.93 12.30 -22.84
CA ARG A 224 -0.01 13.38 -23.13
C ARG A 224 1.35 12.80 -23.44
N ARG A 225 1.93 13.16 -24.58
CA ARG A 225 3.31 12.82 -24.90
C ARG A 225 4.25 13.78 -24.17
N ILE A 226 5.22 13.24 -23.45
CA ILE A 226 6.18 13.99 -22.63
C ILE A 226 7.57 13.43 -22.93
N GLN A 227 8.57 14.31 -22.88
CA GLN A 227 9.98 13.90 -22.87
C GLN A 227 10.46 13.86 -21.43
N GLY A 228 10.80 12.67 -20.94
CA GLY A 228 11.35 12.46 -19.60
C GLY A 228 12.71 13.13 -19.41
N ALA A 229 12.94 13.62 -18.20
CA ALA A 229 14.24 14.13 -17.79
C ALA A 229 15.25 12.99 -17.62
N PHE A 230 16.47 13.22 -18.07
CA PHE A 230 17.58 12.30 -17.89
C PHE A 230 18.38 12.72 -16.66
N ALA A 231 18.61 11.76 -15.75
CA ALA A 231 19.54 11.89 -14.64
C ALA A 231 20.57 10.77 -14.75
N SER A 232 21.84 11.11 -14.78
CA SER A 232 22.91 10.12 -14.81
C SER A 232 23.14 9.50 -13.42
N ASP A 233 23.65 8.27 -13.38
CA ASP A 233 23.99 7.60 -12.11
C ASP A 233 24.99 8.41 -11.27
N LYS A 234 25.85 9.19 -11.93
CA LYS A 234 26.79 10.10 -11.25
C LYS A 234 26.07 11.23 -10.54
N GLU A 235 25.03 11.79 -11.14
CA GLU A 235 24.20 12.84 -10.51
C GLU A 235 23.37 12.27 -9.37
N VAL A 236 22.75 11.10 -9.59
CA VAL A 236 22.02 10.36 -8.54
C VAL A 236 22.91 10.14 -7.32
N LYS A 237 24.09 9.56 -7.54
CA LYS A 237 25.05 9.28 -6.47
C LYS A 237 25.49 10.56 -5.74
N LYS A 238 25.79 11.64 -6.45
CA LYS A 238 26.17 12.92 -5.83
C LYS A 238 25.09 13.45 -4.89
N VAL A 239 23.83 13.39 -5.29
CA VAL A 239 22.70 13.86 -4.47
C VAL A 239 22.53 12.96 -3.24
N VAL A 240 22.59 11.64 -3.43
CA VAL A 240 22.48 10.68 -2.32
C VAL A 240 23.63 10.84 -1.31
N ASP A 241 24.87 10.95 -1.79
CA ASP A 241 26.05 11.14 -0.95
C ASP A 241 25.97 12.47 -0.17
N TYR A 242 25.50 13.54 -0.81
CA TYR A 242 25.24 14.81 -0.15
C TYR A 242 24.25 14.66 1.01
N ILE A 243 23.06 14.08 0.75
CA ILE A 243 22.01 13.91 1.77
C ILE A 243 22.52 13.06 2.95
N LYS A 244 23.24 11.98 2.68
CA LYS A 244 23.85 11.13 3.72
C LYS A 244 24.85 11.92 4.55
N SER A 245 25.72 12.71 3.90
CA SER A 245 26.72 13.51 4.61
C SER A 245 26.09 14.58 5.50
N GLU A 246 25.00 15.20 5.06
CA GLU A 246 24.27 16.18 5.86
C GLU A 246 23.57 15.51 7.05
N ALA A 247 22.92 14.36 6.84
CA ALA A 247 22.28 13.61 7.91
C ALA A 247 23.29 13.18 9.00
N LEU A 248 24.48 12.73 8.60
CA LEU A 248 25.55 12.38 9.54
C LEU A 248 25.98 13.59 10.38
N LYS A 249 26.21 14.75 9.76
CA LYS A 249 26.57 15.98 10.48
C LYS A 249 25.49 16.39 11.48
N THR A 250 24.23 16.29 11.10
CA THR A 250 23.10 16.58 11.99
C THR A 250 23.07 15.62 13.17
N SER A 251 23.21 14.31 12.93
CA SER A 251 23.25 13.31 14.01
C SER A 251 24.45 13.48 14.96
N GLU A 252 25.62 13.88 14.45
CA GLU A 252 26.81 14.17 15.27
C GLU A 252 26.68 15.47 16.06
N ALA A 253 25.89 16.44 15.57
CA ALA A 253 25.57 17.66 16.28
C ALA A 253 24.52 17.40 17.37
N GLU A 254 23.49 16.62 17.05
CA GLU A 254 22.42 16.22 17.96
C GLU A 254 22.93 15.30 19.07
N ALA A 255 23.85 14.37 18.79
CA ALA A 255 24.47 13.50 19.79
C ALA A 255 25.38 14.24 20.78
N LYS A 256 25.73 15.52 20.51
CA LYS A 256 26.44 16.40 21.46
C LYS A 256 25.50 17.17 22.39
N THR A 257 24.19 17.09 22.14
CA THR A 257 23.10 17.59 22.99
C THR A 257 22.39 16.38 23.61
N GLU A 258 22.21 16.35 24.93
CA GLU A 258 21.73 15.15 25.67
C GLU A 258 20.31 14.65 25.33
N GLU A 259 19.63 15.23 24.33
CA GLU A 259 18.23 14.92 23.96
C GLU A 259 18.03 14.38 22.52
N GLY A 260 19.09 14.16 21.75
CA GLY A 260 18.98 13.91 20.31
C GLY A 260 18.91 12.44 19.88
N VAL A 261 17.85 11.70 20.22
CA VAL A 261 17.47 10.49 19.47
C VAL A 261 16.05 10.67 18.99
N LEU A 262 15.89 11.19 17.77
CA LEU A 262 14.61 11.12 17.05
C LEU A 262 14.32 9.64 16.77
N GLU A 263 13.59 8.99 17.67
CA GLU A 263 13.09 7.63 17.50
C GLU A 263 12.13 7.60 16.30
N ASN A 264 12.58 6.98 15.20
CA ASN A 264 11.76 6.83 14.01
C ASN A 264 10.83 5.62 14.20
N HIS A 265 9.82 5.76 15.06
CA HIS A 265 8.89 4.68 15.42
C HIS A 265 8.31 3.94 14.21
N LEU A 266 8.07 4.65 13.10
CA LEU A 266 7.60 4.03 11.84
C LEU A 266 8.59 3.01 11.26
N ALA A 267 9.89 3.31 11.31
CA ALA A 267 10.92 2.40 10.83
C ALA A 267 11.04 1.17 11.74
N GLU A 268 11.02 1.38 13.06
CA GLU A 268 11.07 0.28 14.04
C GLU A 268 9.85 -0.64 13.94
N ASP A 269 8.65 -0.08 13.81
CA ASP A 269 7.42 -0.86 13.68
C ASP A 269 7.37 -1.65 12.37
N LEU A 270 7.91 -1.06 11.28
CA LEU A 270 8.07 -1.78 10.03
C LEU A 270 9.11 -2.90 10.15
N GLU A 271 10.25 -2.66 10.77
CA GLU A 271 11.28 -3.69 10.99
C GLU A 271 10.75 -4.87 11.78
N LYS A 272 10.03 -4.64 12.89
CA LYS A 272 9.35 -5.70 13.65
C LYS A 272 8.38 -6.51 12.77
N SER A 273 7.67 -5.84 11.87
CA SER A 273 6.72 -6.48 10.95
C SER A 273 7.42 -7.28 9.84
N LEU A 274 8.65 -6.90 9.47
CA LEU A 274 9.47 -7.63 8.51
C LEU A 274 10.08 -8.91 9.11
N GLU A 275 10.24 -8.97 10.43
CA GLU A 275 10.77 -10.14 11.17
C GLU A 275 9.69 -11.19 11.54
N GLY A 276 8.40 -10.86 11.41
CA GLY A 276 7.29 -11.75 11.75
C GLY A 276 7.05 -12.92 10.79
N GLU A 277 6.41 -13.99 11.30
CA GLU A 277 6.06 -15.21 10.55
C GLU A 277 5.07 -14.97 9.38
N GLU A 278 5.02 -15.92 8.44
CA GLU A 278 4.16 -15.92 7.24
C GLU A 278 2.66 -15.86 7.60
N ALA A 279 2.12 -14.66 7.81
CA ALA A 279 0.67 -14.45 7.80
C ALA A 279 0.15 -14.63 6.36
N GLY A 280 -0.90 -15.43 6.15
CA GLY A 280 -1.49 -15.63 4.82
C GLY A 280 -2.23 -14.41 4.26
N LEU A 281 -2.84 -14.58 3.09
CA LEU A 281 -3.68 -13.58 2.38
C LEU A 281 -4.74 -12.91 3.28
N GLU A 282 -5.15 -13.58 4.34
CA GLU A 282 -6.15 -13.14 5.31
C GLU A 282 -5.78 -11.84 6.04
N SER A 283 -4.49 -11.52 6.16
CA SER A 283 -4.03 -10.27 6.81
C SER A 283 -4.36 -9.01 6.00
N PHE A 284 -4.58 -9.10 4.68
CA PHE A 284 -4.89 -7.94 3.83
C PHE A 284 -6.33 -7.46 3.97
N TYR A 285 -7.21 -8.30 4.53
CA TYR A 285 -8.63 -8.00 4.69
C TYR A 285 -8.97 -7.45 6.10
N GLY A 286 -7.96 -7.16 6.92
CA GLY A 286 -8.10 -6.60 8.25
C GLY A 286 -8.50 -7.63 9.31
N ALA A 287 -8.06 -7.42 10.55
CA ALA A 287 -8.49 -8.19 11.72
C ALA A 287 -9.93 -7.85 12.17
N GLY A 288 -10.57 -6.86 11.53
CA GLY A 288 -11.85 -6.29 11.98
C GLY A 288 -13.10 -6.97 11.40
N GLU A 289 -13.17 -7.23 10.10
CA GLU A 289 -14.38 -7.77 9.46
C GLU A 289 -14.01 -8.65 8.26
N ASP A 290 -13.98 -9.97 8.46
CA ASP A 290 -13.96 -10.89 7.32
C ASP A 290 -15.20 -10.58 6.46
N PRO A 291 -15.08 -10.35 5.13
CA PRO A 291 -16.22 -10.03 4.28
C PRO A 291 -17.36 -11.05 4.32
N LEU A 292 -17.06 -12.29 4.75
CA LEU A 292 -18.03 -13.38 4.90
C LEU A 292 -18.55 -13.53 6.33
N TYR A 293 -18.20 -12.63 7.25
CA TYR A 293 -18.63 -12.69 8.65
C TYR A 293 -20.15 -12.70 8.79
N GLU A 294 -20.86 -11.78 8.13
CA GLU A 294 -22.33 -11.73 8.18
C GLU A 294 -22.98 -12.96 7.53
N GLU A 295 -22.36 -13.51 6.49
CA GLU A 295 -22.84 -14.74 5.85
C GLU A 295 -22.60 -15.96 6.74
N ALA A 296 -21.42 -16.04 7.39
CA ALA A 296 -21.07 -17.08 8.35
C ALA A 296 -22.00 -17.06 9.57
N LYS A 297 -22.28 -15.86 10.10
CA LYS A 297 -23.25 -15.65 11.18
C LYS A 297 -24.62 -16.23 10.80
N ARG A 298 -25.13 -15.88 9.61
CA ARG A 298 -26.40 -16.40 9.11
C ARG A 298 -26.40 -17.92 8.98
N VAL A 299 -25.37 -18.49 8.36
CA VAL A 299 -25.23 -19.94 8.17
C VAL A 299 -25.20 -20.69 9.50
N VAL A 300 -24.49 -20.17 10.49
CA VAL A 300 -24.39 -20.79 11.82
C VAL A 300 -25.72 -20.75 12.56
N ILE A 301 -26.43 -19.62 12.52
CA ILE A 301 -27.75 -19.46 13.14
C ILE A 301 -28.79 -20.37 12.47
N GLU A 302 -28.85 -20.38 11.14
CA GLU A 302 -29.78 -21.25 10.38
C GLU A 302 -29.51 -22.74 10.62
N ALA A 303 -28.25 -23.15 10.62
CA ALA A 303 -27.87 -24.54 10.80
C ALA A 303 -27.94 -25.00 12.27
N ARG A 304 -28.16 -24.08 13.22
CA ARG A 304 -28.08 -24.29 14.68
C ARG A 304 -26.81 -25.04 15.11
N LYS A 305 -25.70 -24.85 14.38
CA LYS A 305 -24.44 -25.56 14.59
C LYS A 305 -23.26 -24.68 14.19
N ALA A 306 -22.30 -24.47 15.09
CA ALA A 306 -21.06 -23.75 14.81
C ALA A 306 -19.88 -24.72 14.72
N SER A 307 -19.35 -24.96 13.51
CA SER A 307 -18.17 -25.82 13.32
C SER A 307 -17.42 -25.46 12.03
N ALA A 308 -16.08 -25.53 12.04
CA ALA A 308 -15.26 -25.07 10.91
C ALA A 308 -15.63 -25.81 9.62
N SER A 309 -15.87 -27.12 9.74
CA SER A 309 -16.32 -27.97 8.62
C SER A 309 -17.69 -27.57 8.04
N LEU A 310 -18.59 -26.97 8.82
CA LEU A 310 -19.85 -26.44 8.30
C LEU A 310 -19.59 -25.24 7.38
N LEU A 311 -18.80 -24.27 7.85
CA LEU A 311 -18.48 -23.06 7.10
C LEU A 311 -17.64 -23.37 5.86
N GLN A 312 -16.69 -24.31 5.95
CA GLN A 312 -15.92 -24.78 4.80
C GLN A 312 -16.83 -25.26 3.66
N ARG A 313 -17.87 -26.06 3.97
CA ARG A 313 -18.78 -26.60 2.94
C ARG A 313 -19.78 -25.57 2.44
N ARG A 314 -20.33 -24.72 3.32
CA ARG A 314 -21.39 -23.76 2.97
C ARG A 314 -20.85 -22.52 2.26
N LEU A 315 -19.68 -22.03 2.67
CA LEU A 315 -19.07 -20.82 2.14
C LEU A 315 -17.86 -21.10 1.23
N ARG A 316 -17.55 -22.38 0.97
CA ARG A 316 -16.41 -22.83 0.13
C ARG A 316 -15.06 -22.26 0.62
N LEU A 317 -14.85 -22.33 1.93
CA LEU A 317 -13.65 -21.76 2.59
C LEU A 317 -12.61 -22.82 2.93
N GLY A 318 -11.35 -22.38 3.02
CA GLY A 318 -10.26 -23.15 3.63
C GLY A 318 -10.46 -23.31 5.14
N TYR A 319 -9.80 -24.31 5.74
CA TYR A 319 -9.98 -24.65 7.16
C TYR A 319 -9.58 -23.49 8.10
N ALA A 320 -8.43 -22.84 7.84
CA ALA A 320 -7.92 -21.74 8.66
C ALA A 320 -8.91 -20.56 8.74
N ARG A 321 -9.39 -20.08 7.59
CA ARG A 321 -10.41 -19.03 7.52
C ARG A 321 -11.74 -19.42 8.18
N ALA A 322 -12.17 -20.67 8.01
CA ALA A 322 -13.39 -21.17 8.64
C ALA A 322 -13.26 -21.28 10.17
N ALA A 323 -12.08 -21.62 10.70
CA ALA A 323 -11.80 -21.61 12.13
C ALA A 323 -11.82 -20.19 12.68
N ARG A 324 -11.11 -19.24 12.03
CA ARG A 324 -11.11 -17.83 12.42
C ARG A 324 -12.51 -17.22 12.44
N LEU A 325 -13.35 -17.51 11.43
CA LEU A 325 -14.73 -17.01 11.41
C LEU A 325 -15.54 -17.49 12.64
N ILE A 326 -15.25 -18.68 13.17
CA ILE A 326 -15.92 -19.21 14.36
C ILE A 326 -15.36 -18.56 15.63
N ASP A 327 -14.05 -18.29 15.67
CA ASP A 327 -13.42 -17.55 16.76
C ASP A 327 -13.92 -16.10 16.81
N MET A 328 -14.09 -15.45 15.65
CA MET A 328 -14.69 -14.11 15.55
C MET A 328 -16.17 -14.10 15.99
N LEU A 329 -16.93 -15.15 15.64
CA LEU A 329 -18.30 -15.33 16.12
C LEU A 329 -18.35 -15.56 17.63
N GLU A 330 -17.31 -16.14 18.23
CA GLU A 330 -17.19 -16.33 19.69
C GLU A 330 -16.87 -15.00 20.38
N GLU A 331 -15.85 -14.28 19.89
CA GLU A 331 -15.43 -12.97 20.40
C GLU A 331 -16.58 -11.95 20.37
N ARG A 332 -17.43 -12.02 19.35
CA ARG A 332 -18.62 -11.15 19.19
C ARG A 332 -19.89 -11.72 19.83
N GLY A 333 -19.79 -12.80 20.63
CA GLY A 333 -20.88 -13.35 21.44
C GLY A 333 -22.01 -14.02 20.65
N VAL A 334 -21.76 -14.44 19.40
CA VAL A 334 -22.74 -15.19 18.60
C VAL A 334 -22.69 -16.69 18.93
N VAL A 335 -21.50 -17.23 19.20
CA VAL A 335 -21.29 -18.63 19.60
C VAL A 335 -20.58 -18.71 20.95
N GLY A 336 -20.84 -19.76 21.71
CA GLY A 336 -20.21 -20.03 23.00
C GLY A 336 -18.78 -20.54 22.87
N PRO A 337 -18.06 -20.67 24.00
CA PRO A 337 -16.67 -21.10 24.02
C PRO A 337 -16.48 -22.52 23.48
N GLY A 338 -15.30 -22.79 22.91
CA GLY A 338 -14.97 -24.08 22.33
C GLY A 338 -14.79 -25.20 23.36
N GLU A 339 -15.58 -26.28 23.24
CA GLU A 339 -15.35 -27.55 23.95
C GLU A 339 -14.65 -28.58 23.05
N GLY A 340 -13.36 -28.38 22.79
CA GLY A 340 -12.54 -29.30 21.98
C GLY A 340 -13.06 -29.47 20.55
N ALA A 341 -13.22 -30.72 20.08
CA ALA A 341 -13.66 -31.02 18.71
C ALA A 341 -15.19 -30.94 18.50
N LYS A 342 -15.97 -30.61 19.54
CA LYS A 342 -17.42 -30.52 19.45
C LYS A 342 -17.86 -29.19 18.83
N PRO A 343 -19.01 -29.16 18.13
CA PRO A 343 -19.61 -27.92 17.64
C PRO A 343 -19.92 -26.97 18.80
N ARG A 344 -19.67 -25.68 18.63
CA ARG A 344 -19.93 -24.65 19.64
C ARG A 344 -21.43 -24.37 19.75
N GLU A 345 -21.88 -24.06 20.96
CA GLU A 345 -23.26 -23.64 21.22
C GLU A 345 -23.53 -22.24 20.64
N ILE A 346 -24.78 -21.92 20.31
CA ILE A 346 -25.16 -20.62 19.75
C ILE A 346 -25.85 -19.81 20.83
N LEU A 347 -25.38 -18.59 21.07
CA LEU A 347 -25.83 -17.75 22.18
C LEU A 347 -26.98 -16.81 21.81
N MET A 348 -27.23 -16.56 20.52
CA MET A 348 -28.37 -15.77 20.04
C MET A 348 -29.60 -16.64 19.77
N LYS A 349 -30.72 -16.37 20.46
CA LYS A 349 -32.06 -16.86 20.07
C LYS A 349 -32.54 -16.08 18.86
N SER A 350 -33.10 -16.77 17.88
CA SER A 350 -33.75 -16.14 16.72
C SER A 350 -34.82 -15.16 17.19
N GLU A 351 -34.74 -13.90 16.78
CA GLU A 351 -35.86 -12.96 16.85
C GLU A 351 -36.99 -13.52 15.97
N GLY A 352 -37.93 -14.26 16.57
CA GLY A 352 -38.99 -14.91 15.80
C GLY A 352 -39.90 -15.91 16.52
N GLU A 353 -39.91 -16.01 17.85
CA GLU A 353 -40.93 -16.81 18.56
C GLU A 353 -41.51 -16.00 19.72
N GLY A 354 -42.79 -15.61 19.55
CA GLY A 354 -43.55 -14.78 20.46
C GLY A 354 -43.88 -15.45 21.79
N SER A 355 -43.92 -14.62 22.83
CA SER A 355 -44.36 -14.94 24.19
C SER A 355 -45.77 -15.54 24.22
N SER A 356 -45.90 -16.77 24.71
CA SER A 356 -47.14 -17.26 25.31
C SER A 356 -47.29 -16.57 26.67
N VAL A 357 -48.25 -15.65 26.76
CA VAL A 357 -48.65 -14.98 28.00
C VAL A 357 -49.50 -15.96 28.81
N ASP A 358 -48.98 -16.43 29.94
CA ASP A 358 -49.76 -16.99 31.04
C ASP A 358 -50.54 -15.85 31.70
N ASP A 359 -51.87 -15.91 31.64
CA ASP A 359 -52.78 -14.96 32.28
C ASP A 359 -53.47 -15.67 33.45
N ASP A 360 -52.83 -15.65 34.63
CA ASP A 360 -53.38 -16.19 35.88
C ASP A 360 -53.97 -15.04 36.71
N TRP A 361 -55.30 -14.89 36.63
CA TRP A 361 -56.08 -13.87 37.34
C TRP A 361 -56.35 -14.29 38.78
N ALA A 362 -55.73 -13.61 39.75
CA ALA A 362 -56.15 -13.69 41.16
C ALA A 362 -57.42 -12.84 41.39
N LYS A 363 -58.53 -13.50 41.76
CA LYS A 363 -59.74 -12.84 42.29
C LYS A 363 -59.65 -12.67 43.82
N VAL A 364 -60.09 -11.51 44.28
CA VAL A 364 -60.58 -11.26 45.66
C VAL A 364 -61.88 -12.03 45.89
#